data_AF-A0A842RVT1-F1
#
_entry.id   AF-A0A842RVT1-F1
#
_cell.length_a   1.000
_cell.length_b   1.000
_cell.length_c   1.000
_cell.angle_alpha   90.00
_cell.angle_beta   90.00
_cell.angle_gamma   90.00
#
_symmetry.space_group_name_H-M   'P 1'
#
loop_
_entity.id
_entity.type
_entity.pdbx_description
1 polymer ?
#
loop_
_entity_poly.entity_id
_entity_poly.type
_entity_poly.pdbx_seq_one_letter_code
_entity_poly.pdbx_strand_id
1 'polypeptide(L)'
;MSEEIEIQPELIQHYPWLPSLKNVYSTISSLDPIVFIKKIFKTEKTQIEKRLLQLFNAAFNNIEYLTEYTSDQINIHIYIILKILLFVLNNNTITNRIANLYSKMNYEELRKENDFNIYAITRDLNHDVLYYQEPIKYKLNIVKDQKEILSTNFRIHYTDYLSLSSSL
;
A
#
# COMPACT_ATOMS: atom_id res chain seq x y z
N MET A 1 1.43 -23.20 -14.01
CA MET A 1 0.71 -22.19 -14.81
C MET A 1 0.25 -21.14 -13.82
N SER A 2 0.83 -19.94 -13.87
CA SER A 2 0.31 -18.80 -13.12
C SER A 2 -0.89 -18.26 -13.90
N GLU A 3 -2.11 -18.45 -13.39
CA GLU A 3 -3.28 -17.74 -13.90
C GLU A 3 -3.02 -16.23 -13.77
N GLU A 4 -3.40 -15.46 -14.79
CA GLU A 4 -3.41 -13.99 -14.69
C GLU A 4 -4.47 -13.61 -13.66
N ILE A 5 -4.03 -13.23 -12.46
CA ILE A 5 -4.91 -12.70 -11.42
C ILE A 5 -5.08 -11.21 -11.69
N GLU A 6 -6.30 -10.83 -12.08
CA GLU A 6 -6.70 -9.43 -12.15
C GLU A 6 -6.91 -8.89 -10.74
N ILE A 7 -6.35 -7.70 -10.47
CA ILE A 7 -6.47 -7.06 -9.16
C ILE A 7 -7.90 -6.55 -8.93
N GLN A 8 -8.45 -6.86 -7.76
CA GLN A 8 -9.79 -6.42 -7.38
C GLN A 8 -9.83 -4.89 -7.12
N PRO A 9 -10.85 -4.16 -7.61
CA PRO A 9 -10.99 -2.73 -7.35
C PRO A 9 -10.99 -2.35 -5.87
N GLU A 10 -11.54 -3.20 -5.01
CA GLU A 10 -11.57 -3.04 -3.55
C GLU A 10 -10.14 -3.00 -2.97
N LEU A 11 -9.23 -3.80 -3.53
CA LEU A 11 -7.83 -3.82 -3.10
C LEU A 11 -7.13 -2.50 -3.44
N ILE A 12 -7.48 -1.87 -4.56
CA ILE A 12 -6.97 -0.55 -4.96
C ILE A 12 -7.56 0.56 -4.07
N GLN A 13 -8.82 0.42 -3.62
CA GLN A 13 -9.40 1.35 -2.65
C GLN A 13 -8.61 1.31 -1.33
N HIS A 14 -8.22 0.11 -0.89
CA HIS A 14 -7.43 -0.07 0.32
C HIS A 14 -5.98 0.41 0.16
N TYR A 15 -5.38 0.14 -1.01
CA TYR A 15 -3.97 0.41 -1.33
C TYR A 15 -3.85 1.25 -2.62
N PRO A 16 -4.20 2.54 -2.58
CA PRO A 16 -4.25 3.39 -3.78
C PRO A 16 -2.87 3.71 -4.35
N TRP A 17 -1.79 3.32 -3.68
CA TRP A 17 -0.41 3.41 -4.18
C TRP A 17 -0.05 2.33 -5.20
N LEU A 18 -0.94 1.35 -5.42
CA LEU A 18 -0.77 0.30 -6.40
C LEU A 18 -0.79 0.83 -7.86
N PRO A 19 0.12 0.36 -8.74
CA PRO A 19 0.18 0.75 -10.14
C PRO A 19 -1.15 0.70 -10.89
N SER A 20 -1.99 -0.31 -10.63
CA SER A 20 -3.29 -0.47 -11.30
C SER A 20 -4.30 0.64 -11.02
N LEU A 21 -4.06 1.54 -10.05
CA LEU A 21 -4.90 2.73 -9.84
C LEU A 21 -5.12 3.51 -11.14
N LYS A 22 -4.07 3.66 -11.95
CA LYS A 22 -4.13 4.41 -13.22
C LYS A 22 -5.09 3.81 -14.23
N ASN A 23 -5.27 2.48 -14.18
CA ASN A 23 -6.12 1.75 -15.12
C ASN A 23 -7.55 1.69 -14.57
N VAL A 24 -7.72 1.17 -13.35
CA VAL A 24 -9.03 0.93 -12.73
C VAL A 24 -9.75 2.23 -12.39
N TYR A 25 -9.02 3.27 -11.99
CA TYR A 25 -9.55 4.61 -11.69
C TYR A 25 -9.04 5.67 -12.66
N SER A 26 -8.87 5.30 -13.94
CA SER A 26 -8.43 6.19 -15.02
C SER A 26 -9.27 7.46 -15.14
N THR A 27 -10.58 7.35 -14.98
CA THR A 27 -11.54 8.48 -15.06
C THR A 27 -11.30 9.55 -14.02
N ILE A 28 -10.76 9.18 -12.85
CA ILE A 28 -10.44 10.11 -11.76
C ILE A 28 -8.99 10.59 -11.90
N SER A 29 -8.06 9.66 -12.10
CA SER A 29 -6.62 9.94 -12.16
C SER A 29 -6.17 10.76 -13.37
N SER A 30 -6.98 10.81 -14.44
CA SER A 30 -6.70 11.60 -15.65
C SER A 30 -7.30 13.00 -15.63
N LEU A 31 -8.03 13.39 -14.58
CA LEU A 31 -8.59 14.73 -14.46
C LEU A 31 -7.50 15.78 -14.21
N ASP A 32 -7.76 17.01 -14.66
CA ASP A 32 -6.97 18.15 -14.22
C ASP A 32 -6.97 18.25 -12.67
N PRO A 33 -5.80 18.42 -12.02
CA PRO A 33 -5.70 18.43 -10.56
C PRO A 33 -6.64 19.42 -9.85
N ILE A 34 -6.84 20.61 -10.42
CA ILE A 34 -7.70 21.64 -9.82
C ILE A 34 -9.17 21.24 -9.99
N VAL A 35 -9.55 20.74 -11.16
CA VAL A 35 -10.90 20.23 -11.42
C VAL A 35 -11.23 19.07 -10.49
N PHE A 36 -10.31 18.13 -10.33
CA PHE A 36 -10.43 17.00 -9.42
C PHE A 36 -10.65 17.45 -7.98
N ILE A 37 -9.76 18.29 -7.43
CA ILE A 37 -9.87 18.80 -6.06
C ILE A 37 -11.22 19.51 -5.86
N LYS A 38 -11.62 20.40 -6.79
CA LYS A 38 -12.91 21.10 -6.71
C LYS A 38 -14.11 20.15 -6.69
N LYS A 39 -14.08 19.07 -7.48
CA LYS A 39 -15.16 18.09 -7.53
C LYS A 39 -15.27 17.34 -6.21
N ILE A 40 -14.15 16.87 -5.69
CA ILE A 40 -14.08 16.07 -4.47
C ILE A 40 -14.42 16.90 -3.21
N PHE A 41 -13.91 18.13 -3.12
CA PHE A 41 -14.24 19.04 -2.01
C PHE A 41 -15.69 19.54 -2.04
N LYS A 42 -16.49 19.27 -3.08
CA LYS A 42 -17.94 19.52 -3.05
C LYS A 42 -18.71 18.41 -2.36
N THR A 43 -18.24 17.17 -2.44
CA THR A 43 -18.97 15.99 -1.97
C THR A 43 -18.45 15.48 -0.63
N GLU A 44 -17.14 15.52 -0.40
CA GLU A 44 -16.47 14.79 0.69
C GLU A 44 -15.57 15.69 1.56
N LYS A 45 -15.77 17.01 1.48
CA LYS A 45 -14.91 18.03 2.09
C LYS A 45 -14.46 17.69 3.50
N THR A 46 -15.42 17.48 4.41
CA THR A 46 -15.15 17.36 5.84
C THR A 46 -14.26 16.16 6.16
N GLN A 47 -14.49 15.02 5.51
CA GLN A 47 -13.73 13.80 5.76
C GLN A 47 -12.31 13.88 5.19
N ILE A 48 -12.19 14.44 3.98
CA ILE A 48 -10.90 14.62 3.30
C ILE A 48 -10.03 15.65 4.02
N GLU A 49 -10.59 16.81 4.37
CA GLU A 49 -9.86 17.84 5.12
C GLU A 49 -9.38 17.29 6.46
N LYS A 50 -10.24 16.60 7.21
CA LYS A 50 -9.87 16.01 8.50
C LYS A 50 -8.68 15.05 8.35
N ARG A 51 -8.75 14.09 7.42
CA ARG A 51 -7.71 13.07 7.25
C ARG A 51 -6.40 13.66 6.73
N LEU A 52 -6.46 14.60 5.78
CA LEU A 52 -5.26 15.30 5.30
C LEU A 52 -4.61 16.12 6.41
N LEU A 53 -5.39 16.91 7.16
CA LEU A 53 -4.87 17.70 8.28
C LEU A 53 -4.26 16.81 9.36
N GLN A 54 -4.87 15.67 9.68
CA GLN A 54 -4.30 14.70 10.61
C GLN A 54 -2.92 14.19 10.13
N LEU A 55 -2.79 13.81 8.85
CA LEU A 55 -1.51 13.36 8.27
C LEU A 55 -0.44 14.45 8.31
N PHE A 56 -0.77 15.67 7.88
CA PHE A 56 0.17 16.78 7.88
C PHE A 56 0.56 17.19 9.30
N ASN A 57 -0.38 17.30 10.23
CA ASN A 57 -0.08 17.60 11.64
C ASN A 57 0.82 16.54 12.26
N ALA A 58 0.57 15.26 11.99
CA ALA A 58 1.43 14.18 12.45
C ALA A 58 2.85 14.29 11.88
N ALA A 59 2.96 14.57 10.58
CA ALA A 59 4.26 14.77 9.94
C ALA A 59 5.03 15.99 10.47
N PHE A 60 4.34 17.11 10.72
CA PHE A 60 4.97 18.30 11.30
C PHE A 60 5.47 18.05 12.73
N ASN A 61 4.69 17.35 13.53
CA ASN A 61 5.03 17.00 14.91
C ASN A 61 5.96 15.76 15.03
N ASN A 62 6.39 15.19 13.90
CA ASN A 62 7.23 13.99 13.87
C ASN A 62 6.63 12.81 14.65
N ILE A 63 5.30 12.67 14.58
CA ILE A 63 4.57 11.54 15.15
C ILE A 63 4.92 10.30 14.33
N GLU A 64 5.14 9.18 15.00
CA GLU A 64 5.54 7.94 14.33
C GLU A 64 4.38 7.05 13.89
N TYR A 65 3.19 7.22 14.47
CA TYR A 65 2.07 6.32 14.26
C TYR A 65 0.73 7.05 14.37
N LEU A 66 -0.22 6.68 13.51
CA LEU A 66 -1.61 7.14 13.54
C LEU A 66 -2.52 5.95 13.83
N THR A 67 -3.30 6.04 14.90
CA THR A 67 -4.23 4.99 15.33
C THR A 67 -5.50 4.90 14.49
N GLU A 68 -5.86 5.96 13.75
CA GLU A 68 -7.15 6.10 13.08
C GLU A 68 -7.05 6.02 11.55
N TYR A 69 -6.35 5.01 11.01
CA TYR A 69 -6.49 4.72 9.57
C TYR A 69 -7.81 3.99 9.32
N THR A 70 -8.54 4.43 8.30
CA THR A 70 -9.76 3.76 7.85
C THR A 70 -9.57 3.36 6.40
N SER A 71 -9.66 2.06 6.12
CA SER A 71 -9.57 1.54 4.76
C SER A 71 -10.92 1.68 4.05
N ASP A 72 -11.08 2.69 3.21
CA ASP A 72 -12.32 2.93 2.47
C ASP A 72 -12.07 3.61 1.10
N GLN A 73 -13.14 3.78 0.32
CA GLN A 73 -13.10 4.37 -1.02
C GLN A 73 -12.48 5.78 -1.05
N ILE A 74 -12.55 6.52 0.04
CA ILE A 74 -12.03 7.90 0.14
C ILE A 74 -10.50 7.90 0.10
N ASN A 75 -9.85 6.77 0.42
CA ASN A 75 -8.39 6.66 0.38
C ASN A 75 -7.80 6.92 -1.00
N ILE A 76 -8.51 6.57 -2.08
CA ILE A 76 -8.10 6.94 -3.44
C ILE A 76 -8.03 8.46 -3.57
N HIS A 77 -9.07 9.15 -3.14
CA HIS A 77 -9.12 10.62 -3.20
C HIS A 77 -8.04 11.25 -2.34
N ILE A 78 -7.86 10.77 -1.12
CA ILE A 78 -6.82 11.24 -0.20
C ILE A 78 -5.44 11.03 -0.79
N TYR A 79 -5.15 9.86 -1.34
CA TYR A 79 -3.86 9.55 -1.93
C TYR A 79 -3.53 10.48 -3.10
N ILE A 80 -4.48 10.70 -4.02
CA ILE A 80 -4.27 11.58 -5.17
C ILE A 80 -4.08 13.03 -4.70
N ILE A 81 -4.94 13.53 -3.80
CA ILE A 81 -4.82 14.89 -3.25
C ILE A 81 -3.49 15.05 -2.51
N LEU A 82 -3.09 14.07 -1.71
CA LEU A 82 -1.82 14.07 -0.98
C LEU A 82 -0.64 14.20 -1.93
N LYS A 83 -0.63 13.44 -3.04
CA LYS A 83 0.42 13.55 -4.07
C LYS A 83 0.46 14.94 -4.70
N ILE A 84 -0.70 15.53 -5.01
CA ILE A 84 -0.77 16.89 -5.55
C ILE A 84 -0.20 17.89 -4.54
N LEU A 85 -0.61 17.81 -3.26
CA LEU A 85 -0.15 18.71 -2.21
C LEU A 85 1.35 18.58 -1.97
N LEU A 86 1.88 17.36 -1.88
CA LEU A 86 3.32 17.11 -1.69
C LEU A 86 4.13 17.64 -2.88
N PHE A 87 3.65 17.45 -4.10
CA PHE A 87 4.27 17.99 -5.31
C PHE A 87 4.33 19.52 -5.27
N VAL A 88 3.22 20.19 -4.91
CA VAL A 88 3.15 21.66 -4.83
C VAL A 88 4.00 22.21 -3.68
N LEU A 89 4.00 21.55 -2.53
CA LEU A 89 4.80 21.96 -1.37
C LEU A 89 6.30 21.82 -1.63
N ASN A 90 6.70 20.87 -2.48
CA ASN A 90 8.08 20.62 -2.89
C ASN A 90 9.08 20.61 -1.71
N ASN A 91 8.70 19.93 -0.62
CA ASN A 91 9.48 19.86 0.60
C ASN A 91 9.82 18.40 0.91
N ASN A 92 11.08 18.02 0.69
CA ASN A 92 11.54 16.64 0.88
C ASN A 92 11.40 16.17 2.33
N THR A 93 11.65 17.03 3.32
CA THR A 93 11.54 16.67 4.73
C THR A 93 10.11 16.28 5.09
N ILE A 94 9.13 17.11 4.72
CA ILE A 94 7.70 16.83 4.97
C ILE A 94 7.25 15.61 4.16
N THR A 95 7.66 15.53 2.89
CA THR A 95 7.35 14.39 2.00
C THR A 95 7.82 13.08 2.59
N ASN A 96 9.06 13.00 3.08
CA ASN A 96 9.61 11.79 3.69
C ASN A 96 8.89 11.42 4.98
N ARG A 97 8.53 12.40 5.83
CA ARG A 97 7.77 12.14 7.05
C ARG A 97 6.37 11.60 6.75
N ILE A 98 5.70 12.18 5.77
CA ILE A 98 4.39 11.71 5.32
C ILE A 98 4.50 10.31 4.70
N ALA A 99 5.50 10.06 3.85
CA ALA A 99 5.74 8.75 3.25
C ALA A 99 5.99 7.68 4.33
N ASN A 100 6.78 7.99 5.36
CA ASN A 100 7.04 7.09 6.49
C ASN A 100 5.77 6.79 7.29
N LEU A 101 4.97 7.81 7.62
CA LEU A 101 3.69 7.64 8.29
C LEU A 101 2.75 6.75 7.47
N TYR A 102 2.60 7.08 6.19
CA TYR A 102 1.73 6.36 5.27
C TYR A 102 2.20 4.91 5.10
N SER A 103 3.50 4.65 4.98
CA SER A 103 4.06 3.30 4.90
C SER A 103 3.79 2.49 6.16
N LYS A 104 3.93 3.08 7.36
CA LYS A 104 3.64 2.40 8.63
C LYS A 104 2.16 2.05 8.76
N MET A 105 1.27 2.96 8.37
CA MET A 105 -0.18 2.72 8.39
C MET A 105 -0.57 1.59 7.44
N ASN A 106 -0.06 1.59 6.20
CA ASN A 106 -0.34 0.53 5.24
C ASN A 106 0.26 -0.82 5.66
N TYR A 107 1.43 -0.82 6.31
CA TYR A 107 2.04 -2.05 6.80
C TYR A 107 1.15 -2.76 7.83
N GLU A 108 0.56 -2.03 8.78
CA GLU A 108 -0.35 -2.63 9.78
C GLU A 108 -1.63 -3.19 9.15
N GLU A 109 -2.10 -2.63 8.04
CA GLU A 109 -3.23 -3.20 7.28
C GLU A 109 -2.80 -4.42 6.47
N LEU A 110 -1.66 -4.36 5.78
CA LEU A 110 -1.11 -5.49 5.01
C LEU A 110 -0.88 -6.73 5.89
N ARG A 111 -0.50 -6.56 7.17
CA ARG A 111 -0.33 -7.67 8.11
C ARG A 111 -1.62 -8.44 8.41
N LYS A 112 -2.78 -7.84 8.17
CA LYS A 112 -4.11 -8.44 8.39
C LYS A 112 -4.67 -9.03 7.10
N GLU A 113 -3.99 -8.81 5.98
CA GLU A 113 -4.43 -9.23 4.66
C GLU A 113 -4.26 -10.73 4.44
N ASN A 114 -5.06 -11.32 3.56
CA ASN A 114 -4.94 -12.73 3.22
C ASN A 114 -3.89 -12.96 2.12
N ASP A 115 -3.36 -14.19 2.05
CA ASP A 115 -2.29 -14.55 1.10
C ASP A 115 -2.66 -14.31 -0.37
N PHE A 116 -3.92 -14.51 -0.75
CA PHE A 116 -4.37 -14.28 -2.13
C PHE A 116 -4.25 -12.80 -2.51
N ASN A 117 -4.69 -11.90 -1.63
CA ASN A 117 -4.57 -10.45 -1.82
C ASN A 117 -3.12 -9.97 -1.77
N ILE A 118 -2.30 -10.54 -0.88
CA ILE A 118 -0.85 -10.28 -0.87
C ILE A 118 -0.21 -10.69 -2.19
N TYR A 119 -0.58 -11.86 -2.74
CA TYR A 119 -0.08 -12.29 -4.04
C TYR A 119 -0.50 -11.33 -5.16
N ALA A 120 -1.77 -10.92 -5.20
CA ALA A 120 -2.26 -9.93 -6.17
C ALA A 120 -1.49 -8.59 -6.08
N ILE A 121 -1.21 -8.10 -4.87
CA ILE A 121 -0.39 -6.90 -4.64
C ILE A 121 1.02 -7.07 -5.21
N THR A 122 1.68 -8.20 -4.93
CA THR A 122 3.04 -8.43 -5.45
C THR A 122 3.09 -8.46 -6.98
N ARG A 123 2.06 -9.04 -7.62
CA ARG A 123 1.93 -9.05 -9.07
C ARG A 123 1.69 -7.65 -9.64
N ASP A 124 0.85 -6.84 -9.00
CA ASP A 124 0.58 -5.46 -9.44
C ASP A 124 1.83 -4.56 -9.32
N LEU A 125 2.66 -4.81 -8.30
CA LEU A 125 3.98 -4.19 -8.13
C LEU A 125 5.05 -4.74 -9.08
N ASN A 126 4.68 -5.67 -9.97
CA ASN A 126 5.58 -6.34 -10.90
C ASN A 126 6.74 -7.07 -10.20
N HIS A 127 6.47 -7.66 -9.03
CA HIS A 127 7.41 -8.56 -8.36
C HIS A 127 7.19 -10.00 -8.82
N ASP A 128 8.28 -10.69 -9.18
CA ASP A 128 8.23 -12.09 -9.59
C ASP A 128 8.18 -13.03 -8.37
N VAL A 129 7.05 -12.98 -7.68
CA VAL A 129 6.70 -13.89 -6.60
C VAL A 129 5.84 -15.01 -7.18
N LEU A 130 6.11 -16.24 -6.77
CA LEU A 130 5.29 -17.41 -7.05
C LEU A 130 4.43 -17.71 -5.83
N TYR A 131 3.17 -18.06 -6.08
CA TYR A 131 2.21 -18.50 -5.06
C TYR A 131 1.82 -19.95 -5.27
N TYR A 132 1.79 -20.72 -4.18
CA TYR A 132 1.40 -22.13 -4.14
C TYR A 132 0.12 -22.25 -3.31
N GLN A 133 -0.89 -22.97 -3.82
CA GLN A 133 -2.11 -23.25 -3.06
C GLN A 133 -1.81 -24.09 -1.81
N GLU A 134 -0.94 -25.09 -1.93
CA GLU A 134 -0.44 -25.84 -0.80
C GLU A 134 0.89 -25.27 -0.30
N PRO A 135 1.05 -25.04 1.01
CA PRO A 135 2.28 -24.44 1.56
C PRO A 135 3.47 -25.38 1.39
N ILE A 136 4.58 -24.82 0.92
CA ILE A 136 5.86 -25.51 0.79
C ILE A 136 6.64 -25.43 2.10
N LYS A 137 7.28 -26.53 2.50
CA LYS A 137 8.14 -26.60 3.67
C LYS A 137 9.53 -26.05 3.32
N TYR A 138 10.03 -25.09 4.08
CA TYR A 138 11.34 -24.48 3.79
C TYR A 138 12.36 -24.67 4.91
N LYS A 139 11.93 -24.95 6.15
CA LYS A 139 12.85 -25.18 7.27
C LYS A 139 12.22 -26.09 8.33
N LEU A 140 13.05 -26.92 8.95
CA LEU A 140 12.73 -27.63 10.18
C LEU A 140 13.45 -26.93 11.33
N ASN A 141 12.70 -26.37 12.27
CA ASN A 141 13.22 -25.77 13.49
C ASN A 141 13.17 -26.81 14.61
N ILE A 142 14.31 -27.09 15.25
CA ILE A 142 14.41 -28.07 16.34
C ILE A 142 14.88 -27.33 17.58
N VAL A 143 14.01 -27.21 18.57
CA VAL A 143 14.32 -26.61 19.87
C VAL A 143 14.13 -27.68 20.93
N LYS A 144 15.25 -28.25 21.42
CA LYS A 144 15.26 -29.43 22.29
C LYS A 144 14.50 -30.59 21.61
N ASP A 145 13.42 -31.07 22.24
CA ASP A 145 12.59 -32.17 21.75
C ASP A 145 11.40 -31.72 20.89
N GLN A 146 11.20 -30.40 20.70
CA GLN A 146 10.13 -29.86 19.88
C GLN A 146 10.60 -29.66 18.44
N LYS A 147 9.83 -30.21 17.50
CA LYS A 147 10.03 -30.06 16.06
C LYS A 147 8.93 -29.18 15.49
N GLU A 148 9.32 -28.05 14.92
CA GLU A 148 8.43 -27.13 14.23
C GLU A 148 8.80 -27.10 12.74
N ILE A 149 7.83 -27.43 11.89
CA ILE A 149 8.01 -27.31 10.44
C ILE A 149 7.56 -25.91 10.04
N LEU A 150 8.49 -25.12 9.50
CA LEU A 150 8.18 -23.83 8.91
C LEU A 150 7.83 -24.01 7.44
N SER A 151 6.69 -23.44 7.06
CA SER A 151 6.11 -23.54 5.74
C SER A 151 5.61 -22.18 5.25
N THR A 152 5.52 -22.02 3.93
CA THR A 152 5.07 -20.79 3.28
C THR A 152 4.34 -21.09 1.97
N ASN A 153 3.41 -20.23 1.56
CA ASN A 153 2.77 -20.31 0.25
C ASN A 153 3.51 -19.50 -0.82
N PHE A 154 4.59 -18.79 -0.46
CA PHE A 154 5.27 -17.86 -1.35
C PHE A 154 6.70 -18.32 -1.66
N ARG A 155 7.15 -18.05 -2.89
CA ARG A 155 8.55 -18.20 -3.29
C ARG A 155 8.95 -17.03 -4.17
N ILE A 156 10.10 -16.45 -3.90
CA ILE A 156 10.72 -15.43 -4.74
C ILE A 156 12.10 -15.94 -5.16
N HIS A 157 12.54 -15.56 -6.37
CA HIS A 157 13.90 -15.87 -6.78
C HIS A 157 14.91 -15.07 -5.94
N TYR A 158 16.07 -15.68 -5.64
CA TYR A 158 17.04 -15.06 -4.73
C TYR A 158 17.59 -13.72 -5.25
N THR A 159 17.83 -13.60 -6.57
CA THR A 159 18.29 -12.34 -7.17
C THR A 159 17.25 -11.23 -7.01
N ASP A 160 15.97 -11.56 -7.15
CA ASP A 160 14.89 -10.59 -7.06
C ASP A 160 14.71 -10.15 -5.61
N TYR A 161 14.80 -11.11 -4.66
CA TYR A 161 14.86 -10.80 -3.23
C TYR A 161 16.02 -9.84 -2.88
N LEU A 162 17.22 -10.09 -3.42
CA LEU A 162 18.36 -9.18 -3.24
C LEU A 162 18.11 -7.80 -3.86
N SER A 163 17.49 -7.73 -5.04
CA SER A 163 17.17 -6.44 -5.66
C SER A 163 16.19 -5.62 -4.81
N LEU A 164 15.17 -6.27 -4.23
CA LEU A 164 14.20 -5.61 -3.35
C LEU A 164 14.83 -5.13 -2.05
N SER A 165 15.78 -5.90 -1.49
CA SER A 165 16.44 -5.56 -0.23
C SER A 165 17.58 -4.56 -0.36
N SER A 166 18.24 -4.49 -1.52
CA SER A 166 19.32 -3.52 -1.79
C SER A 166 18.81 -2.13 -2.16
N SER A 167 17.51 -2.02 -2.43
CA SER A 167 16.81 -0.76 -2.73
C SER A 167 16.20 -0.09 -1.49
N LEU A 168 16.40 -0.69 -0.31
CA LEU A 168 16.00 -0.18 1.02
C LEU A 168 17.14 0.61 1.67
#